data_AF-A2FUG6-F1
#
_entry.id   AF-A2FUG6-F1
#
_cell.length_a   1.000
_cell.length_b   1.000
_cell.length_c   1.000
_cell.angle_alpha   90.00
_cell.angle_beta   90.00
_cell.angle_gamma   90.00
#
_symmetry.space_group_name_H-M   'P 1'
#
loop_
_entity.id
_entity.type
_entity.pdbx_description
1 polymer ?
#
loop_
_entity_poly.entity_id
_entity_poly.type
_entity_poly.pdbx_seq_one_letter_code
_entity_poly.pdbx_strand_id
1 'polypeptide(L)'
;MISQVTFASPSSMINLSKYSFSQCTHLRDIINIPDTIENIESNCFESTQISTFVVPISTTSIGNYAFRGCSEMTVFKIPSRCLLRSIGNYIFDGCVSLSTIECPDSDFFVIDNGALFNKNRSNLICFPPASSITFFCFSQNVKSVSSSAFFGCKNLVGIMIPDNSITSIGHSAFADCTSLKYINIPLCVKNIDQNVFTGCTSLYCGVVVQNTSISFRMSLVTNSGLSFTSMKDCGLITCKHDSCRIPVPSLISLFLF
;
A
#
# COMPACT_ATOMS: atom_id res chain seq x y z
N MET A 1 -14.40 -27.88 -12.42
CA MET A 1 -13.75 -26.68 -11.87
C MET A 1 -14.83 -25.73 -11.42
N ILE A 2 -14.78 -25.22 -10.19
CA ILE A 2 -15.84 -24.37 -9.63
C ILE A 2 -15.65 -22.96 -10.19
N SER A 3 -16.62 -22.47 -10.96
CA SER A 3 -16.60 -21.10 -11.50
C SER A 3 -17.50 -20.13 -10.74
N GLN A 4 -18.39 -20.67 -9.92
CA GLN A 4 -19.41 -19.93 -9.20
C GLN A 4 -19.68 -20.60 -7.86
N VAL A 5 -19.91 -19.79 -6.83
CA VAL A 5 -20.39 -20.24 -5.51
C VAL A 5 -21.66 -19.46 -5.19
N THR A 6 -22.71 -20.17 -4.76
CA THR A 6 -23.96 -19.56 -4.31
C THR A 6 -24.19 -19.96 -2.87
N PHE A 7 -24.30 -18.98 -1.97
CA PHE A 7 -24.67 -19.22 -0.58
C PHE A 7 -26.18 -19.34 -0.44
N ALA A 8 -26.63 -20.23 0.46
CA ALA A 8 -28.04 -20.36 0.79
C ALA A 8 -28.57 -19.06 1.41
N SER A 9 -29.83 -18.73 1.11
CA SER A 9 -30.51 -17.57 1.68
C SER A 9 -31.84 -18.02 2.31
N PRO A 10 -32.07 -17.79 3.62
CA PRO A 10 -31.16 -17.12 4.56
C PRO A 10 -29.99 -18.02 4.99
N SER A 11 -28.90 -17.42 5.48
CA SER A 11 -27.76 -18.12 6.08
C SER A 11 -27.41 -17.48 7.43
N SER A 12 -27.04 -18.32 8.40
CA SER A 12 -26.53 -17.91 9.72
C SER A 12 -25.00 -18.04 9.80
N MET A 13 -24.32 -18.16 8.66
CA MET A 13 -22.86 -18.28 8.62
C MET A 13 -22.20 -16.99 9.11
N ILE A 14 -21.22 -17.13 10.00
CA ILE A 14 -20.50 -16.02 10.61
C ILE A 14 -19.06 -15.91 10.09
N ASN A 15 -18.47 -17.01 9.61
CA ASN A 15 -17.08 -17.05 9.17
C ASN A 15 -16.97 -17.57 7.74
N LEU A 16 -16.15 -16.90 6.93
CA LEU A 16 -15.55 -17.50 5.74
C LEU A 16 -14.16 -18.00 6.14
N SER A 17 -14.04 -19.31 6.32
CA SER A 17 -12.87 -19.93 6.94
C SER A 17 -11.61 -19.88 6.07
N LYS A 18 -10.48 -20.10 6.74
CA LYS A 18 -9.15 -20.11 6.15
C LYS A 18 -9.12 -21.07 4.97
N TYR A 19 -8.63 -20.58 3.83
CA TYR A 19 -8.52 -21.35 2.57
C TYR A 19 -9.84 -21.87 1.96
N SER A 20 -11.04 -21.51 2.43
CA SER A 20 -12.30 -22.11 1.95
C SER A 20 -12.49 -22.07 0.42
N PHE A 21 -12.00 -21.03 -0.25
CA PHE A 21 -12.02 -20.89 -1.71
C PHE A 21 -10.62 -20.70 -2.31
N SER A 22 -9.57 -21.01 -1.54
CA SER A 22 -8.18 -20.90 -2.03
C SER A 22 -7.96 -21.82 -3.22
N GLN A 23 -7.19 -21.35 -4.21
CA GLN A 23 -6.87 -22.07 -5.43
C GLN A 23 -8.08 -22.47 -6.29
N CYS A 24 -9.26 -21.88 -6.05
CA CYS A 24 -10.39 -21.97 -6.97
C CYS A 24 -10.14 -21.08 -8.18
N THR A 25 -9.19 -21.47 -9.03
CA THR A 25 -8.63 -20.67 -10.15
C THR A 25 -9.60 -20.34 -11.27
N HIS A 26 -10.85 -20.79 -11.17
CA HIS A 26 -11.92 -20.48 -12.13
C HIS A 26 -13.08 -19.74 -11.48
N LEU A 27 -13.07 -19.55 -10.15
CA LEU A 27 -14.14 -18.92 -9.39
C LEU A 27 -14.16 -17.42 -9.72
N ARG A 28 -15.24 -16.98 -10.38
CA ARG A 28 -15.47 -15.60 -10.80
C ARG A 28 -16.62 -14.96 -10.06
N ASP A 29 -17.66 -15.76 -9.82
CA ASP A 29 -18.93 -15.28 -9.28
C ASP A 29 -19.18 -15.83 -7.89
N ILE A 30 -19.42 -14.93 -6.94
CA ILE A 30 -19.90 -15.29 -5.61
C ILE A 30 -21.26 -14.66 -5.40
N ILE A 31 -22.28 -15.50 -5.30
CA ILE A 31 -23.68 -15.08 -5.20
C ILE A 31 -24.16 -15.21 -3.76
N ASN A 32 -24.83 -14.15 -3.29
CA ASN A 32 -25.50 -14.09 -1.99
C ASN A 32 -24.59 -14.28 -0.77
N ILE A 33 -23.37 -13.72 -0.77
CA ILE A 33 -22.54 -13.73 0.45
C ILE A 33 -23.37 -13.16 1.61
N PRO A 34 -23.56 -13.90 2.71
CA PRO A 34 -24.41 -13.44 3.82
C PRO A 34 -23.84 -12.19 4.50
N ASP A 35 -24.70 -11.21 4.77
CA ASP A 35 -24.33 -10.02 5.54
C ASP A 35 -23.95 -10.30 7.00
N THR A 36 -24.24 -11.51 7.49
CA THR A 36 -23.88 -12.01 8.83
C THR A 36 -22.41 -12.40 8.96
N ILE A 37 -21.63 -12.44 7.87
CA ILE A 37 -20.21 -12.78 7.92
C ILE A 37 -19.47 -11.70 8.72
N GLU A 38 -18.92 -12.10 9.87
CA GLU A 38 -18.11 -11.27 10.75
C GLU A 38 -16.61 -11.40 10.45
N ASN A 39 -16.15 -12.56 9.98
CA ASN A 39 -14.72 -12.80 9.71
C ASN A 39 -14.50 -13.43 8.34
N ILE A 40 -13.58 -12.85 7.58
CA ILE A 40 -13.00 -13.44 6.37
C ILE A 40 -11.58 -13.86 6.72
N GLU A 41 -11.36 -15.15 6.95
CA GLU A 41 -10.07 -15.63 7.44
C GLU A 41 -8.98 -15.63 6.36
N SER A 42 -7.74 -15.86 6.79
CA SER A 42 -6.57 -15.77 5.92
C SER A 42 -6.67 -16.67 4.69
N ASN A 43 -6.17 -16.18 3.55
CA ASN A 43 -6.14 -16.92 2.29
C ASN A 43 -7.51 -17.41 1.77
N CYS A 44 -8.64 -16.91 2.31
CA CYS A 44 -9.97 -17.44 1.98
C CYS A 44 -10.26 -17.47 0.47
N PHE A 45 -9.91 -16.42 -0.27
CA PHE A 45 -10.10 -16.27 -1.71
C PHE A 45 -8.78 -16.25 -2.49
N GLU A 46 -7.70 -16.79 -1.93
CA GLU A 46 -6.40 -16.79 -2.59
C GLU A 46 -6.47 -17.48 -3.97
N SER A 47 -5.88 -16.86 -5.00
CA SER A 47 -5.78 -17.36 -6.37
C SER A 47 -7.14 -17.68 -7.01
N THR A 48 -8.16 -16.86 -6.73
CA THR A 48 -9.45 -16.88 -7.44
C THR A 48 -9.46 -15.88 -8.61
N GLN A 49 -10.50 -15.92 -9.45
CA GLN A 49 -10.67 -15.00 -10.59
C GLN A 49 -11.81 -14.00 -10.35
N ILE A 50 -12.13 -13.69 -9.08
CA ILE A 50 -13.17 -12.72 -8.75
C ILE A 50 -12.75 -11.33 -9.24
N SER A 51 -13.63 -10.66 -9.99
CA SER A 51 -13.33 -9.34 -10.58
C SER A 51 -13.68 -8.18 -9.66
N THR A 52 -14.67 -8.37 -8.79
CA THR A 52 -15.09 -7.40 -7.79
C THR A 52 -15.46 -8.13 -6.50
N PHE A 53 -15.11 -7.54 -5.36
CA PHE A 53 -15.54 -8.05 -4.06
C PHE A 53 -16.18 -6.92 -3.24
N VAL A 54 -17.36 -7.20 -2.68
CA VAL A 54 -18.07 -6.32 -1.74
C VAL A 54 -18.01 -6.96 -0.37
N VAL A 55 -17.43 -6.25 0.59
CA VAL A 55 -17.31 -6.72 1.98
C VAL A 55 -18.71 -6.81 2.62
N PRO A 56 -19.11 -7.95 3.21
CA PRO A 56 -20.38 -8.06 3.94
C PRO A 56 -20.47 -7.05 5.08
N ILE A 57 -21.66 -6.48 5.33
CA ILE A 57 -21.78 -5.31 6.23
C ILE A 57 -21.38 -5.61 7.68
N SER A 58 -21.54 -6.84 8.17
CA SER A 58 -21.17 -7.21 9.55
C SER A 58 -19.71 -7.63 9.70
N THR A 59 -18.93 -7.67 8.61
CA THR A 59 -17.53 -8.10 8.67
C THR A 59 -16.73 -7.16 9.55
N THR A 60 -16.07 -7.69 10.56
CA THR A 60 -15.22 -6.96 11.51
C THR A 60 -13.74 -7.11 11.19
N SER A 61 -13.35 -8.23 10.57
CA SER A 61 -11.95 -8.52 10.24
C SER A 61 -11.78 -9.28 8.93
N ILE A 62 -10.68 -8.97 8.23
CA ILE A 62 -10.18 -9.72 7.07
C ILE A 62 -8.74 -10.16 7.35
N GLY A 63 -8.46 -11.44 7.21
CA GLY A 63 -7.17 -12.06 7.49
C GLY A 63 -6.09 -11.77 6.45
N ASN A 64 -4.86 -12.20 6.75
CA ASN A 64 -3.72 -12.03 5.86
C ASN A 64 -3.93 -12.79 4.54
N TYR A 65 -3.42 -12.24 3.44
CA TYR A 65 -3.46 -12.89 2.12
C TYR A 65 -4.87 -13.26 1.62
N ALA A 66 -5.95 -12.71 2.20
CA ALA A 66 -7.31 -13.14 1.92
C ALA A 66 -7.67 -13.11 0.42
N PHE A 67 -7.13 -12.15 -0.33
CA PHE A 67 -7.32 -12.00 -1.78
C PHE A 67 -6.03 -12.14 -2.57
N ARG A 68 -4.99 -12.76 -1.99
CA ARG A 68 -3.70 -12.94 -2.68
C ARG A 68 -3.89 -13.64 -4.01
N GLY A 69 -3.31 -13.12 -5.09
CA GLY A 69 -3.35 -13.71 -6.42
C GLY A 69 -4.72 -13.60 -7.11
N CYS A 70 -5.66 -12.79 -6.61
CA CYS A 70 -6.88 -12.46 -7.35
C CYS A 70 -6.56 -11.53 -8.53
N SER A 71 -5.91 -12.08 -9.58
CA SER A 71 -5.32 -11.31 -10.68
C SER A 71 -6.34 -10.51 -11.49
N GLU A 72 -7.60 -10.98 -11.52
CA GLU A 72 -8.70 -10.34 -12.24
C GLU A 72 -9.45 -9.29 -11.42
N MET A 73 -9.15 -9.17 -10.12
CA MET A 73 -9.84 -8.21 -9.25
C MET A 73 -9.50 -6.79 -9.68
N THR A 74 -10.50 -6.00 -10.05
CA THR A 74 -10.36 -4.60 -10.46
C THR A 74 -10.83 -3.63 -9.39
N VAL A 75 -11.83 -4.03 -8.60
CA VAL A 75 -12.44 -3.19 -7.57
C VAL A 75 -12.66 -3.97 -6.27
N PHE A 76 -12.24 -3.39 -5.16
CA PHE A 76 -12.56 -3.86 -3.81
C PHE A 76 -13.43 -2.83 -3.10
N LYS A 77 -14.61 -3.23 -2.61
CA LYS A 77 -15.62 -2.32 -2.04
C LYS A 77 -15.86 -2.61 -0.56
N ILE A 78 -15.63 -1.61 0.28
CA ILE A 78 -16.09 -1.56 1.66
C ILE A 78 -17.39 -0.74 1.66
N PRO A 79 -18.57 -1.35 1.74
CA PRO A 79 -19.83 -0.61 1.62
C PRO A 79 -20.08 0.32 2.81
N SER A 80 -21.02 1.26 2.64
CA SER A 80 -21.46 2.14 3.72
C SER A 80 -21.93 1.36 4.94
N ARG A 81 -21.60 1.84 6.15
CA ARG A 81 -21.95 1.22 7.44
C ARG A 81 -21.34 -0.17 7.69
N CYS A 82 -20.36 -0.60 6.89
CA CYS A 82 -19.62 -1.81 7.15
C CYS A 82 -18.85 -1.71 8.50
N LEU A 83 -18.88 -2.78 9.29
CA LEU A 83 -18.25 -2.86 10.61
C LEU A 83 -16.75 -3.20 10.58
N LEU A 84 -16.12 -3.18 9.39
CA LEU A 84 -14.75 -3.63 9.20
C LEU A 84 -13.78 -2.74 9.98
N ARG A 85 -12.95 -3.36 10.82
CA ARG A 85 -11.99 -2.68 11.70
C ARG A 85 -10.55 -3.07 11.42
N SER A 86 -10.33 -4.26 10.88
CA SER A 86 -9.00 -4.82 10.68
C SER A 86 -8.86 -5.48 9.31
N ILE A 87 -7.76 -5.16 8.63
CA ILE A 87 -7.37 -5.72 7.34
C ILE A 87 -5.97 -6.30 7.49
N GLY A 88 -5.81 -7.57 7.15
CA GLY A 88 -4.56 -8.28 7.23
C GLY A 88 -3.53 -7.83 6.20
N ASN A 89 -2.28 -8.22 6.44
CA ASN A 89 -1.16 -7.93 5.56
C ASN A 89 -1.22 -8.77 4.28
N TYR A 90 -0.57 -8.27 3.22
CA TYR A 90 -0.48 -8.88 1.90
C TYR A 90 -1.85 -9.26 1.31
N ILE A 91 -2.90 -8.56 1.71
CA ILE A 91 -4.28 -8.84 1.31
C ILE A 91 -4.42 -8.85 -0.22
N PHE A 92 -3.69 -7.98 -0.92
CA PHE A 92 -3.72 -7.81 -2.38
C PHE A 92 -2.42 -8.20 -3.08
N ASP A 93 -1.54 -8.98 -2.44
CA ASP A 93 -0.35 -9.52 -3.12
C ASP A 93 -0.78 -10.25 -4.40
N GLY A 94 -0.20 -9.93 -5.55
CA GLY A 94 -0.55 -10.52 -6.84
C GLY A 94 -1.89 -10.07 -7.45
N CYS A 95 -2.61 -9.11 -6.86
CA CYS A 95 -3.82 -8.51 -7.46
C CYS A 95 -3.43 -7.47 -8.53
N VAL A 96 -2.87 -7.94 -9.63
CA VAL A 96 -2.24 -7.10 -10.68
C VAL A 96 -3.20 -6.21 -11.46
N SER A 97 -4.52 -6.41 -11.32
CA SER A 97 -5.56 -5.60 -11.97
C SER A 97 -6.31 -4.67 -11.01
N LEU A 98 -6.03 -4.73 -9.70
CA LEU A 98 -6.79 -3.97 -8.70
C LEU A 98 -6.41 -2.49 -8.79
N SER A 99 -7.27 -1.72 -9.43
CA SER A 99 -7.05 -0.29 -9.70
C SER A 99 -7.75 0.61 -8.69
N THR A 100 -8.78 0.12 -8.00
CA THR A 100 -9.65 0.96 -7.20
C THR A 100 -10.11 0.26 -5.91
N ILE A 101 -10.04 1.00 -4.81
CA ILE A 101 -10.67 0.65 -3.54
C ILE A 101 -11.76 1.69 -3.27
N GLU A 102 -13.00 1.22 -3.07
CA GLU A 102 -14.14 2.08 -2.75
C GLU A 102 -14.48 1.96 -1.26
N CYS A 103 -14.61 3.10 -0.59
CA CYS A 103 -15.04 3.17 0.81
C CYS A 103 -15.83 4.48 1.02
N PRO A 104 -17.12 4.53 0.63
CA PRO A 104 -17.89 5.77 0.61
C PRO A 104 -18.18 6.33 2.00
N ASP A 105 -18.58 5.48 2.95
CA ASP A 105 -18.92 5.91 4.32
C ASP A 105 -18.64 4.81 5.35
N SER A 106 -17.42 4.84 5.90
CA SER A 106 -16.96 3.95 6.97
C SER A 106 -16.62 4.75 8.22
N ASP A 107 -16.95 4.21 9.39
CA ASP A 107 -16.53 4.76 10.69
C ASP A 107 -15.03 4.52 10.96
N PHE A 108 -14.41 3.56 10.27
CA PHE A 108 -13.05 3.08 10.58
C PHE A 108 -12.01 3.42 9.52
N PHE A 109 -12.44 3.65 8.28
CA PHE A 109 -11.55 3.91 7.16
C PHE A 109 -11.96 5.14 6.35
N VAL A 110 -11.02 5.61 5.53
CA VAL A 110 -11.24 6.69 4.57
C VAL A 110 -10.32 6.48 3.36
N ILE A 111 -10.82 6.79 2.17
CA ILE A 111 -9.97 6.90 0.98
C ILE A 111 -9.38 8.30 0.90
N ASP A 112 -8.07 8.37 0.72
CA ASP A 112 -7.35 9.62 0.44
C ASP A 112 -6.30 9.35 -0.64
N ASN A 113 -6.25 10.20 -1.67
CA ASN A 113 -5.35 10.02 -2.81
C ASN A 113 -5.31 8.57 -3.37
N GLY A 114 -6.46 7.91 -3.44
CA GLY A 114 -6.60 6.52 -3.92
C GLY A 114 -6.11 5.42 -2.97
N ALA A 115 -5.53 5.76 -1.81
CA ALA A 115 -5.13 4.79 -0.79
C ALA A 115 -6.19 4.65 0.30
N LEU A 116 -6.23 3.48 0.94
CA LEU A 116 -7.05 3.25 2.13
C LEU A 116 -6.26 3.62 3.39
N PHE A 117 -6.82 4.50 4.21
CA PHE A 117 -6.30 4.90 5.50
C PHE A 117 -7.25 4.50 6.63
N ASN A 118 -6.74 4.48 7.86
CA ASN A 118 -7.62 4.56 9.02
C ASN A 118 -8.36 5.91 9.07
N LYS A 119 -9.48 5.98 9.80
CA LYS A 119 -10.41 7.13 9.75
C LYS A 119 -9.75 8.48 10.01
N ASN A 120 -8.78 8.55 10.93
CA ASN A 120 -8.06 9.78 11.28
C ASN A 120 -6.87 10.10 10.36
N ARG A 121 -6.64 9.31 9.30
CA ARG A 121 -5.55 9.45 8.33
C ARG A 121 -4.14 9.39 8.95
N SER A 122 -3.99 8.74 10.10
CA SER A 122 -2.69 8.57 10.75
C SER A 122 -1.91 7.35 10.24
N ASN A 123 -2.56 6.39 9.59
CA ASN A 123 -1.94 5.18 9.09
C ASN A 123 -2.47 4.82 7.69
N LEU A 124 -1.55 4.68 6.72
CA LEU A 124 -1.88 4.15 5.39
C LEU A 124 -1.90 2.63 5.46
N ILE A 125 -3.03 2.02 5.11
CA ILE A 125 -3.27 0.58 5.24
C ILE A 125 -2.87 -0.15 3.97
N CYS A 126 -3.42 0.26 2.82
CA CYS A 126 -3.08 -0.34 1.53
C CYS A 126 -3.37 0.60 0.37
N PHE A 127 -2.71 0.32 -0.76
CA PHE A 127 -2.83 1.01 -2.02
C PHE A 127 -3.15 -0.02 -3.13
N PRO A 128 -4.06 0.29 -4.07
CA PRO A 128 -4.38 -0.62 -5.17
C PRO A 128 -3.14 -0.85 -6.08
N PRO A 129 -2.64 -2.09 -6.24
CA PRO A 129 -1.41 -2.37 -6.99
C PRO A 129 -1.41 -1.91 -8.44
N ALA A 130 -2.58 -1.88 -9.08
CA ALA A 130 -2.78 -1.44 -10.46
C ALA A 130 -3.27 0.01 -10.58
N SER A 131 -3.20 0.80 -9.49
CA SER A 131 -3.55 2.22 -9.51
C SER A 131 -2.85 2.95 -10.66
N SER A 132 -3.53 3.89 -11.30
CA SER A 132 -2.96 4.76 -12.34
C SER A 132 -2.08 5.87 -11.76
N ILE A 133 -2.05 6.05 -10.44
CA ILE A 133 -1.26 7.08 -9.77
C ILE A 133 0.22 6.68 -9.84
N THR A 134 1.02 7.53 -10.47
CA THR A 134 2.46 7.33 -10.65
C THR A 134 3.31 8.07 -9.61
N PHE A 135 2.75 9.08 -8.95
CA PHE A 135 3.41 9.82 -7.87
C PHE A 135 2.51 9.92 -6.66
N PHE A 136 3.00 9.48 -5.51
CA PHE A 136 2.26 9.52 -4.25
C PHE A 136 2.92 10.49 -3.27
N CYS A 137 2.19 11.52 -2.86
CA CYS A 137 2.61 12.46 -1.83
C CYS A 137 1.82 12.17 -0.55
N PHE A 138 2.51 11.95 0.56
CA PHE A 138 1.86 11.83 1.86
C PHE A 138 1.45 13.20 2.40
N SER A 139 0.34 13.24 3.14
CA SER A 139 -0.04 14.41 3.93
C SER A 139 0.68 14.41 5.30
N GLN A 140 0.79 15.57 5.95
CA GLN A 140 1.53 15.73 7.22
C GLN A 140 0.94 14.94 8.41
N ASN A 141 -0.32 14.51 8.29
CA ASN A 141 -1.04 13.81 9.35
C ASN A 141 -0.69 12.32 9.44
N VAL A 142 -0.10 11.75 8.38
CA VAL A 142 0.27 10.34 8.31
C VAL A 142 1.48 10.08 9.20
N LYS A 143 1.36 9.14 10.15
CA LYS A 143 2.40 8.78 11.12
C LYS A 143 3.06 7.44 10.80
N SER A 144 2.36 6.55 10.12
CA SER A 144 2.86 5.23 9.76
C SER A 144 2.35 4.73 8.42
N VAL A 145 3.12 3.82 7.82
CA VAL A 145 2.75 3.03 6.65
C VAL A 145 2.68 1.57 7.07
N SER A 146 1.53 0.92 6.89
CA SER A 146 1.33 -0.49 7.22
C SER A 146 2.27 -1.39 6.43
N SER A 147 2.51 -2.60 6.95
CA SER A 147 3.19 -3.66 6.22
C SER A 147 2.48 -3.93 4.89
N SER A 148 3.25 -4.17 3.83
CA SER A 148 2.76 -4.44 2.46
C SER A 148 1.85 -3.37 1.83
N ALA A 149 1.80 -2.15 2.39
CA ALA A 149 0.79 -1.18 1.99
C ALA A 149 0.85 -0.78 0.50
N PHE A 150 2.04 -0.72 -0.11
CA PHE A 150 2.25 -0.51 -1.54
C PHE A 150 2.86 -1.75 -2.22
N PHE A 151 2.73 -2.93 -1.63
CA PHE A 151 3.34 -4.14 -2.17
C PHE A 151 2.93 -4.38 -3.63
N GLY A 152 3.91 -4.53 -4.52
CA GLY A 152 3.69 -4.81 -5.93
C GLY A 152 3.06 -3.66 -6.74
N CYS A 153 3.12 -2.41 -6.27
CA CYS A 153 2.60 -1.25 -7.01
C CYS A 153 3.50 -0.90 -8.21
N LYS A 154 3.33 -1.60 -9.33
CA LYS A 154 4.21 -1.51 -10.50
C LYS A 154 4.10 -0.22 -11.30
N ASN A 155 3.05 0.58 -11.11
CA ASN A 155 2.89 1.88 -11.78
C ASN A 155 3.50 3.04 -10.99
N LEU A 156 3.82 2.83 -9.71
CA LEU A 156 4.29 3.88 -8.83
C LEU A 156 5.76 4.21 -9.14
N VAL A 157 6.02 5.44 -9.56
CA VAL A 157 7.33 5.96 -9.95
C VAL A 157 8.00 6.76 -8.84
N GLY A 158 7.21 7.50 -8.05
CA GLY A 158 7.77 8.35 -7.00
C GLY A 158 6.91 8.41 -5.75
N ILE A 159 7.57 8.51 -4.60
CA ILE A 159 6.97 8.72 -3.30
C ILE A 159 7.63 9.93 -2.64
N MET A 160 6.80 10.85 -2.13
CA MET A 160 7.26 11.98 -1.34
C MET A 160 6.72 11.89 0.08
N ILE A 161 7.63 11.79 1.04
CA ILE A 161 7.36 11.82 2.48
C ILE A 161 7.66 13.25 2.97
N PRO A 162 6.68 14.03 3.45
CA PRO A 162 6.94 15.35 4.00
C PRO A 162 7.66 15.26 5.35
N ASP A 163 8.40 16.29 5.72
CA ASP A 163 9.00 16.39 7.05
C ASP A 163 7.92 16.34 8.15
N ASN A 164 8.29 15.84 9.33
CA ASN A 164 7.43 15.76 10.53
C ASN A 164 6.15 14.92 10.39
N SER A 165 6.09 14.04 9.39
CA SER A 165 4.94 13.15 9.14
C SER A 165 5.19 11.73 9.65
N ILE A 166 5.79 10.89 8.80
CA ILE A 166 5.92 9.45 8.97
C ILE A 166 7.09 9.14 9.91
N THR A 167 6.81 8.31 10.89
CA THR A 167 7.78 7.83 11.89
C THR A 167 8.14 6.36 11.72
N SER A 168 7.25 5.56 11.14
CA SER A 168 7.44 4.13 10.90
C SER A 168 6.96 3.68 9.53
N ILE A 169 7.74 2.80 8.91
CA ILE A 169 7.43 2.14 7.64
C ILE A 169 7.48 0.62 7.87
N GLY A 170 6.33 -0.04 7.70
CA GLY A 170 6.14 -1.45 8.02
C GLY A 170 6.79 -2.42 7.04
N HIS A 171 6.86 -3.69 7.44
CA HIS A 171 7.49 -4.78 6.69
C HIS A 171 7.02 -4.84 5.23
N SER A 172 7.98 -4.91 4.29
CA SER A 172 7.71 -5.00 2.85
C SER A 172 6.79 -3.90 2.28
N ALA A 173 6.69 -2.73 2.92
CA ALA A 173 5.72 -1.69 2.55
C ALA A 173 5.81 -1.25 1.08
N PHE A 174 7.01 -1.20 0.48
CA PHE A 174 7.23 -0.85 -0.94
C PHE A 174 7.84 -2.02 -1.73
N ALA A 175 7.79 -3.24 -1.20
CA ALA A 175 8.41 -4.38 -1.88
C ALA A 175 7.74 -4.61 -3.25
N ASP A 176 8.54 -5.01 -4.23
CA ASP A 176 8.15 -5.25 -5.62
C ASP A 176 7.50 -4.05 -6.34
N CYS A 177 7.69 -2.82 -5.84
CA CYS A 177 7.44 -1.59 -6.59
C CYS A 177 8.51 -1.39 -7.68
N THR A 178 8.46 -2.21 -8.74
CA THR A 178 9.55 -2.30 -9.73
C THR A 178 9.80 -1.01 -10.51
N SER A 179 8.84 -0.09 -10.57
CA SER A 179 8.97 1.21 -11.25
C SER A 179 9.35 2.35 -10.33
N LEU A 180 9.45 2.13 -9.01
CA LEU A 180 9.77 3.17 -8.04
C LEU A 180 11.21 3.66 -8.25
N LYS A 181 11.35 4.92 -8.65
CA LYS A 181 12.62 5.60 -8.93
C LYS A 181 12.98 6.62 -7.86
N TYR A 182 11.98 7.25 -7.25
CA TYR A 182 12.19 8.39 -6.36
C TYR A 182 11.53 8.15 -5.02
N ILE A 183 12.31 8.23 -3.94
CA ILE A 183 11.80 8.34 -2.58
C ILE A 183 12.77 9.15 -1.73
N ASN A 184 12.24 10.02 -0.88
CA ASN A 184 13.02 10.67 0.17
C ASN A 184 12.76 9.98 1.52
N ILE A 185 13.78 9.96 2.38
CA ILE A 185 13.70 9.44 3.75
C ILE A 185 14.09 10.57 4.72
N PRO A 186 13.10 11.37 5.18
CA PRO A 186 13.32 12.45 6.12
C PRO A 186 13.81 12.01 7.49
N LEU A 187 14.32 12.96 8.28
CA LEU A 187 14.77 12.77 9.67
C LEU A 187 13.68 12.24 10.61
N CYS A 188 12.40 12.50 10.31
CA CYS A 188 11.28 12.02 11.13
C CYS A 188 11.06 10.51 11.03
N VAL A 189 11.56 9.85 9.98
CA VAL A 189 11.47 8.40 9.81
C VAL A 189 12.47 7.72 10.74
N LYS A 190 11.96 7.11 11.80
CA LYS A 190 12.77 6.49 12.87
C LYS A 190 12.90 4.98 12.67
N ASN A 191 11.82 4.33 12.25
CA ASN A 191 11.74 2.88 12.12
C ASN A 191 11.41 2.50 10.67
N ILE A 192 12.24 1.63 10.09
CA ILE A 192 12.03 1.03 8.78
C ILE A 192 12.24 -0.46 8.96
N ASP A 193 11.18 -1.22 8.71
CA ASP A 193 11.17 -2.67 8.93
C ASP A 193 11.95 -3.43 7.85
N GLN A 194 11.91 -4.75 7.95
CA GLN A 194 12.56 -5.65 6.99
C GLN A 194 11.90 -5.58 5.60
N ASN A 195 12.72 -5.77 4.57
CA ASN A 195 12.31 -5.93 3.16
C ASN A 195 11.50 -4.79 2.53
N VAL A 196 11.46 -3.60 3.14
CA VAL A 196 10.68 -2.45 2.66
C VAL A 196 10.90 -2.13 1.18
N PHE A 197 12.12 -2.24 0.67
CA PHE A 197 12.50 -1.92 -0.72
C PHE A 197 12.95 -3.14 -1.52
N THR A 198 12.74 -4.36 -1.01
CA THR A 198 13.08 -5.59 -1.75
C THR A 198 12.34 -5.61 -3.09
N GLY A 199 13.04 -5.90 -4.19
CA GLY A 199 12.43 -5.94 -5.53
C GLY A 199 12.18 -4.56 -6.17
N CYS A 200 12.53 -3.45 -5.51
CA CYS A 200 12.50 -2.11 -6.12
C CYS A 200 13.65 -1.92 -7.13
N THR A 201 13.58 -2.59 -8.27
CA THR A 201 14.67 -2.63 -9.26
C THR A 201 14.99 -1.29 -9.93
N SER A 202 14.02 -0.38 -10.00
CA SER A 202 14.24 0.99 -10.52
C SER A 202 14.78 1.96 -9.47
N LEU A 203 14.90 1.55 -8.20
CA LEU A 203 15.39 2.40 -7.12
C LEU A 203 16.91 2.30 -7.02
N TYR A 204 17.61 2.83 -8.04
CA TYR A 204 19.04 2.56 -8.26
C TYR A 204 19.98 3.66 -7.77
N CYS A 205 19.53 4.91 -7.63
CA CYS A 205 20.29 6.07 -7.15
C CYS A 205 19.34 7.18 -6.69
N GLY A 206 19.86 8.26 -6.09
CA GLY A 206 19.14 9.50 -5.82
C GLY A 206 18.22 9.47 -4.61
N VAL A 207 18.24 8.41 -3.80
CA VAL A 207 17.48 8.34 -2.55
C VAL A 207 18.12 9.27 -1.52
N VAL A 208 17.39 10.34 -1.18
CA VAL A 208 17.84 11.32 -0.20
C VAL A 208 17.50 10.82 1.21
N VAL A 209 18.52 10.40 1.96
CA VAL A 209 18.40 9.98 3.36
C VAL A 209 18.96 11.07 4.28
N GLN A 210 18.07 11.79 4.98
CA GLN A 210 18.47 12.90 5.85
C GLN A 210 19.12 12.41 7.16
N ASN A 211 18.77 11.22 7.65
CA ASN A 211 19.38 10.65 8.84
C ASN A 211 20.83 10.23 8.55
N THR A 212 21.78 10.83 9.27
CA THR A 212 23.23 10.61 9.10
C THR A 212 23.81 9.56 10.05
N SER A 213 23.00 8.99 10.95
CA SER A 213 23.46 7.95 11.87
C SER A 213 23.94 6.71 11.10
N ILE A 214 25.14 6.24 11.46
CA ILE A 214 25.73 5.02 10.88
C ILE A 214 24.80 3.83 11.12
N SER A 215 24.24 3.69 12.32
CA SER A 215 23.35 2.56 12.64
C SER A 215 22.07 2.57 11.80
N PHE A 216 21.49 3.75 11.56
CA PHE A 216 20.30 3.91 10.73
C PHE A 216 20.60 3.64 9.25
N ARG A 217 21.71 4.16 8.73
CA ARG A 217 22.10 3.91 7.34
C ARG A 217 22.47 2.45 7.10
N MET A 218 23.10 1.79 8.09
CA MET A 218 23.35 0.36 8.02
C MET A 218 22.04 -0.44 8.03
N SER A 219 21.07 -0.11 8.89
CA SER A 219 19.78 -0.82 8.92
C SER A 219 18.97 -0.65 7.63
N LEU A 220 19.06 0.50 6.97
CA LEU A 220 18.50 0.69 5.62
C LEU A 220 19.07 -0.32 4.63
N VAL A 221 20.39 -0.55 4.65
CA VAL A 221 21.00 -1.48 3.69
C VAL A 221 20.76 -2.93 4.08
N THR A 222 20.95 -3.29 5.35
CA THR A 222 20.94 -4.69 5.79
C THR A 222 19.54 -5.24 6.02
N ASN A 223 18.58 -4.39 6.45
CA ASN A 223 17.25 -4.85 6.84
C ASN A 223 16.20 -4.47 5.83
N SER A 224 16.18 -3.20 5.38
CA SER A 224 15.08 -2.71 4.54
C SER A 224 15.21 -3.11 3.07
N GLY A 225 16.36 -3.62 2.64
CA GLY A 225 16.62 -4.01 1.25
C GLY A 225 16.99 -2.85 0.33
N LEU A 226 17.26 -1.65 0.89
CA LEU A 226 17.71 -0.50 0.13
C LEU A 226 19.17 -0.70 -0.29
N SER A 227 19.48 -0.64 -1.59
CA SER A 227 20.87 -0.83 -2.03
C SER A 227 21.78 0.33 -1.61
N PHE A 228 23.07 0.07 -1.35
CA PHE A 228 24.03 1.15 -1.08
C PHE A 228 24.15 2.14 -2.24
N THR A 229 24.02 1.65 -3.48
CA THR A 229 24.06 2.47 -4.69
C THR A 229 22.86 3.43 -4.77
N SER A 230 21.68 3.04 -4.26
CA SER A 230 20.50 3.90 -4.31
C SER A 230 20.64 5.20 -3.53
N MET A 231 21.49 5.22 -2.50
CA MET A 231 21.78 6.41 -1.70
C MET A 231 22.86 7.32 -2.30
N LYS A 232 23.44 6.97 -3.46
CA LYS A 232 24.41 7.81 -4.17
C LYS A 232 23.69 8.72 -5.17
N ASP A 233 24.32 9.83 -5.51
CA ASP A 233 23.84 10.70 -6.58
C ASP A 233 23.79 9.94 -7.92
N CYS A 234 22.77 10.23 -8.71
CA CYS A 234 22.52 9.58 -10.00
C CYS A 234 23.47 9.99 -11.13
N GLY A 235 24.38 10.94 -10.88
CA GLY A 235 25.28 11.49 -11.90
C GLY A 235 24.58 12.24 -13.06
N LEU A 236 23.25 12.34 -13.05
CA LEU A 236 22.44 13.06 -14.04
C LEU A 236 22.12 14.45 -13.49
N ILE A 237 22.77 15.46 -14.08
CA ILE A 237 22.63 16.92 -13.90
C ILE A 237 21.97 17.33 -12.58
N THR A 238 22.77 17.39 -11.52
CA THR A 238 22.54 18.39 -10.47
C THR A 238 23.26 19.66 -10.91
N CYS A 239 22.63 20.82 -10.76
CA CYS A 239 23.34 22.09 -10.77
C CYS A 239 24.50 21.92 -9.79
N LYS A 240 25.70 21.79 -10.35
CA LYS A 240 26.92 21.58 -9.60
C LYS A 240 26.94 22.67 -8.54
N HIS A 241 26.95 22.25 -7.28
CA HIS A 241 27.18 23.13 -6.14
C HIS A 241 28.64 23.59 -6.20
N ASP A 242 29.00 24.30 -7.27
CA ASP A 242 30.22 25.07 -7.30
C ASP A 242 30.00 26.20 -6.32
N SER A 243 30.92 26.28 -5.37
CA SER A 243 31.17 27.38 -4.45
C SER A 243 31.07 28.75 -5.13
N CYS A 244 29.86 29.25 -5.32
CA CYS A 244 29.60 30.62 -5.75
C CYS A 244 28.95 31.34 -4.58
N ARG A 245 29.79 32.05 -3.81
CA ARG A 245 29.34 33.25 -3.10
C ARG A 245 28.94 34.28 -4.15
N ILE A 246 27.71 34.18 -4.66
CA ILE A 246 27.06 35.27 -5.37
C ILE A 246 25.80 35.58 -4.58
N PRO A 247 25.60 36.84 -4.14
CA PRO A 247 24.40 37.22 -3.42
C PRO A 247 23.20 36.99 -4.33
N VAL A 248 22.23 36.21 -3.85
CA VAL A 248 20.97 35.97 -4.56
C VAL A 248 20.30 37.34 -4.75
N PRO A 249 20.04 37.78 -6.00
CA PRO A 249 19.22 38.96 -6.22
C PRO A 249 17.80 38.64 -5.77
N SER A 250 17.28 39.45 -4.86
CA SER A 250 15.90 39.41 -4.38
C SER A 250 14.91 39.58 -5.53
N LEU A 251 14.46 38.49 -6.17
CA LEU A 251 13.39 38.56 -7.19
C LEU A 251 12.84 37.17 -7.60
N ILE A 252 12.58 36.26 -6.66
CA ILE A 252 11.61 35.16 -6.90
C ILE A 252 10.72 35.02 -5.66
N SER A 253 9.74 35.91 -5.62
CA SER A 253 8.48 35.77 -4.90
C SER A 253 7.40 35.41 -5.91
N LEU A 254 6.39 34.63 -5.50
CA LEU A 254 5.27 34.06 -6.29
C LEU A 254 5.68 32.78 -7.06
N PHE A 255 5.03 31.63 -6.91
CA PHE A 255 3.60 31.40 -6.70
C PHE A 255 3.33 30.26 -5.70
N LEU A 256 2.70 30.63 -4.59
CA LEU A 256 1.71 29.80 -3.90
C LEU A 256 0.35 30.39 -4.28
N PHE A 257 -0.50 29.58 -4.92
CA PHE A 257 -1.96 29.65 -4.82
C PHE A 257 -2.45 28.22 -4.62
#